data_AF-A0A7W1UKA5-F1
#
_entry.id   AF-A0A7W1UKA5-F1
#
_cell.length_a   1.000
_cell.length_b   1.000
_cell.length_c   1.000
_cell.angle_alpha   90.00
_cell.angle_beta   90.00
_cell.angle_gamma   90.00
#
_symmetry.space_group_name_H-M   'P 1'
#
loop_
_entity.id
_entity.type
_entity.pdbx_description
1 polymer ?
#
loop_
_entity_poly.entity_id
_entity_poly.type
_entity_poly.pdbx_seq_one_letter_code
_entity_poly.pdbx_strand_id
1 'polypeptide(L)'
;MNYLRFLGVLPVLLGAGCGMLDRETPEARERRQMVAREACIHDALVSNSRATLREMERMLGATGAGTGTAVMGYTRAYAEYAGLRATQMAYVDSAINHARARGDSARYARSAVQYAPSPPESGTLEANVAGAFARDLAIVRADTTHPCNRGDR
;
A
#
# COMPACT_ATOMS: atom_id res chain seq x y z
N MET A 1 54.06 -21.40 22.12
CA MET A 1 54.48 -20.12 22.73
C MET A 1 54.74 -19.11 21.63
N ASN A 2 53.86 -18.12 21.45
CA ASN A 2 54.24 -16.75 21.13
C ASN A 2 53.04 -15.85 21.38
N TYR A 3 53.25 -14.94 22.33
CA TYR A 3 52.27 -14.05 22.92
C TYR A 3 52.23 -12.71 22.17
N LEU A 4 51.03 -12.11 22.18
CA LEU A 4 50.73 -10.67 22.10
C LEU A 4 51.47 -9.80 21.08
N ARG A 5 50.70 -9.27 20.11
CA ARG A 5 50.65 -7.82 19.82
C ARG A 5 49.26 -7.42 19.29
N PHE A 6 48.28 -7.40 20.20
CA PHE A 6 47.03 -6.65 20.04
C PHE A 6 47.12 -5.45 20.98
N LEU A 7 47.41 -4.25 20.45
CA LEU A 7 47.16 -2.96 21.11
C LEU A 7 47.59 -1.80 20.19
N GLY A 8 46.66 -0.87 19.96
CA GLY A 8 46.85 0.39 19.22
C GLY A 8 46.49 0.23 17.74
N VAL A 9 45.49 0.88 17.17
CA VAL A 9 45.01 2.25 17.39
C VAL A 9 43.55 2.32 16.94
N LEU A 10 42.61 2.45 17.88
CA LEU A 10 41.35 3.16 17.66
C LEU A 10 41.61 4.53 18.29
N PRO A 11 41.60 5.64 17.54
CA PRO A 11 40.36 6.41 17.54
C PRO A 11 40.13 7.31 16.30
N VAL A 12 38.87 7.77 16.19
CA VAL A 12 38.43 8.99 15.48
C VAL A 12 38.53 9.02 13.94
N LEU A 13 37.47 8.54 13.28
CA LEU A 13 36.80 9.31 12.21
C LEU A 13 35.28 9.28 12.43
N LEU A 14 34.88 9.61 13.67
CA LEU A 14 33.60 10.25 13.98
C LEU A 14 33.73 11.72 13.54
N GLY A 15 33.40 12.02 12.29
CA GLY A 15 33.64 13.37 11.76
C GLY A 15 33.11 13.66 10.37
N ALA A 16 31.94 13.14 10.00
CA ALA A 16 31.18 13.64 8.84
C ALA A 16 29.66 13.41 8.96
N GLY A 17 29.17 13.25 10.20
CA GLY A 17 27.75 13.11 10.50
C GLY A 17 27.23 14.37 11.17
N CYS A 18 26.96 15.41 10.38
CA CYS A 18 26.02 16.50 10.68
C CYS A 18 26.07 17.50 9.51
N GLY A 19 24.98 17.65 8.78
CA GLY A 19 24.81 18.80 7.87
C GLY A 19 24.62 18.50 6.39
N MET A 20 24.36 17.26 5.97
CA MET A 20 23.68 17.10 4.69
C MET A 20 22.22 17.50 4.89
N LEU A 21 21.93 18.78 4.64
CA LEU A 21 20.60 19.22 4.28
C LEU A 21 20.02 18.19 3.33
N ASP A 22 18.85 17.67 3.68
CA ASP A 22 17.97 16.86 2.84
C ASP A 22 17.63 17.64 1.55
N ARG A 23 18.57 17.73 0.60
CA ARG A 23 18.24 18.07 -0.78
C ARG A 23 17.53 16.86 -1.33
N GLU A 24 16.20 16.91 -1.22
CA GLU A 24 15.31 15.97 -1.87
C GLU A 24 15.69 15.91 -3.36
N THR A 25 16.21 14.75 -3.78
CA THR A 25 16.54 14.54 -5.19
C THR A 25 15.25 14.56 -6.01
N PRO A 26 15.30 14.95 -7.30
CA PRO A 26 14.14 14.86 -8.17
C PRO A 26 13.48 13.48 -8.17
N GLU A 27 14.30 12.41 -8.14
CA GLU A 27 13.86 11.02 -8.05
C GLU A 27 13.12 10.72 -6.73
N ALA A 28 13.59 11.25 -5.61
CA ALA A 28 12.91 11.09 -4.32
C ALA A 28 11.55 11.78 -4.35
N ARG A 29 11.48 13.01 -4.87
CA ARG A 29 10.22 13.76 -5.00
C ARG A 29 9.22 13.05 -5.91
N GLU A 30 9.66 12.56 -7.07
CA GLU A 30 8.81 11.81 -7.99
C GLU A 30 8.27 10.55 -7.34
N ARG A 31 9.12 9.79 -6.65
CA ARG A 31 8.71 8.59 -5.91
C ARG A 31 7.68 8.90 -4.83
N ARG A 32 7.87 9.99 -4.09
CA ARG A 32 6.92 10.46 -3.07
C ARG A 32 5.56 10.78 -3.65
N GLN A 33 5.52 11.52 -4.76
CA GLN A 33 4.29 11.86 -5.47
C GLN A 33 3.59 10.61 -6.03
N MET A 34 4.35 9.70 -6.63
CA MET A 34 3.82 8.44 -7.14
C MET A 34 3.16 7.63 -6.03
N VAL A 35 3.83 7.46 -4.88
CA VAL A 35 3.31 6.69 -3.75
C VAL A 35 2.10 7.36 -3.12
N ALA A 36 2.10 8.68 -2.95
CA ALA A 36 0.95 9.42 -2.44
C ALA A 36 -0.29 9.28 -3.36
N ARG A 37 -0.06 9.32 -4.68
CA ARG A 37 -1.09 9.06 -5.69
C ARG A 37 -1.63 7.64 -5.59
N GLU A 38 -0.76 6.64 -5.52
CA GLU A 38 -1.16 5.23 -5.38
C GLU A 38 -1.96 4.98 -4.10
N ALA A 39 -1.51 5.54 -2.98
CA ALA A 39 -2.23 5.47 -1.71
C ALA A 39 -3.62 6.11 -1.82
N CYS A 40 -3.77 7.21 -2.56
CA CYS A 40 -5.10 7.72 -2.87
C CYS A 40 -5.95 6.69 -3.59
N ILE A 41 -5.48 6.20 -4.73
CA ILE A 41 -6.30 5.42 -5.64
C ILE A 41 -6.79 4.16 -4.91
N HIS A 42 -5.91 3.55 -4.13
CA HIS A 42 -6.27 2.43 -3.27
C HIS A 42 -7.34 2.79 -2.22
N ASP A 43 -7.25 3.96 -1.57
CA ASP A 43 -8.26 4.44 -0.62
C ASP A 43 -9.62 4.70 -1.31
N ALA A 44 -9.61 5.31 -2.50
CA ALA A 44 -10.80 5.53 -3.30
C ALA A 44 -11.47 4.20 -3.71
N LEU A 45 -10.68 3.21 -4.13
CA LEU A 45 -11.18 1.89 -4.50
C LEU A 45 -11.80 1.13 -3.31
N VAL A 46 -11.19 1.20 -2.12
CA VAL A 46 -11.80 0.57 -0.93
C VAL A 46 -13.06 1.32 -0.47
N SER A 47 -13.09 2.64 -0.58
CA SER A 47 -14.30 3.42 -0.28
C SER A 47 -15.46 3.04 -1.21
N ASN A 48 -15.18 2.96 -2.52
CA ASN A 48 -16.15 2.55 -3.52
C ASN A 48 -16.62 1.10 -3.30
N SER A 49 -15.70 0.16 -3.06
CA SER A 49 -16.08 -1.25 -2.85
C SER A 49 -16.93 -1.47 -1.59
N ARG A 50 -16.66 -0.72 -0.52
CA ARG A 50 -17.50 -0.72 0.69
C ARG A 50 -18.87 -0.10 0.44
N ALA A 51 -18.96 0.93 -0.37
CA ALA A 51 -20.24 1.51 -0.77
C ALA A 51 -21.07 0.51 -1.60
N THR A 52 -20.44 -0.14 -2.58
CA THR A 52 -21.06 -1.20 -3.38
C THR A 52 -21.51 -2.37 -2.51
N LEU A 53 -20.68 -2.81 -1.53
CA LEU A 53 -21.07 -3.87 -0.61
C LEU A 53 -22.34 -3.51 0.16
N ARG A 54 -22.41 -2.32 0.75
CA ARG A 54 -23.60 -1.85 1.49
C ARG A 54 -24.85 -1.79 0.60
N GLU A 55 -24.69 -1.37 -0.65
CA GLU A 55 -25.81 -1.33 -1.59
C GLU A 55 -26.27 -2.74 -1.98
N MET A 56 -25.34 -3.67 -2.20
CA MET A 56 -25.69 -5.08 -2.44
C MET A 56 -26.35 -5.72 -1.21
N GLU A 57 -25.89 -5.42 0.01
CA GLU A 57 -26.53 -5.87 1.25
C GLU A 57 -27.98 -5.38 1.36
N ARG A 58 -28.24 -4.12 0.97
CA ARG A 58 -29.60 -3.56 0.92
C ARG A 58 -30.48 -4.23 -0.13
N MET A 59 -29.97 -4.42 -1.36
CA MET A 59 -30.75 -4.95 -2.47
C MET A 59 -31.02 -6.46 -2.33
N LEU A 60 -30.01 -7.22 -1.91
CA LEU A 60 -30.05 -8.69 -1.91
C LEU A 60 -30.44 -9.27 -0.54
N GLY A 61 -30.35 -8.50 0.54
CA GLY A 61 -30.76 -8.93 1.88
C GLY A 61 -32.25 -9.28 2.01
N ALA A 62 -33.09 -8.87 1.05
CA ALA A 62 -34.52 -9.19 1.01
C ALA A 62 -34.88 -10.36 0.08
N THR A 63 -34.03 -10.72 -0.89
CA THR A 63 -34.35 -11.68 -1.96
C THR A 63 -33.42 -12.89 -1.88
N GLY A 64 -33.69 -13.80 -0.93
CA GLY A 64 -32.88 -14.99 -0.67
C GLY A 64 -33.02 -16.09 -1.73
N ALA A 65 -32.26 -16.01 -2.83
CA ALA A 65 -32.03 -17.14 -3.75
C ALA A 65 -30.60 -17.11 -4.35
N GLY A 66 -30.06 -18.29 -4.67
CA GLY A 66 -28.62 -18.61 -4.77
C GLY A 66 -27.70 -17.71 -5.63
N THR A 67 -28.19 -16.96 -6.61
CA THR A 67 -27.37 -15.97 -7.33
C THR A 67 -27.01 -14.77 -6.44
N GLY A 68 -27.94 -14.35 -5.56
CA GLY A 68 -27.69 -13.27 -4.60
C GLY A 68 -26.57 -13.60 -3.62
N THR A 69 -26.46 -14.86 -3.18
CA THR A 69 -25.39 -15.29 -2.27
C THR A 69 -24.02 -15.30 -2.92
N ALA A 70 -23.92 -15.68 -4.20
CA ALA A 70 -22.66 -15.68 -4.94
C ALA A 70 -22.15 -14.26 -5.20
N VAL A 71 -23.04 -13.35 -5.63
CA VAL A 71 -22.72 -11.92 -5.80
C VAL A 71 -22.27 -11.31 -4.48
N MET A 72 -23.01 -11.55 -3.40
CA MET A 72 -22.64 -11.09 -2.06
C MET A 72 -21.26 -11.61 -1.61
N GLY A 73 -20.97 -12.89 -1.85
CA GLY A 73 -19.66 -13.49 -1.56
C GLY A 73 -18.53 -12.81 -2.32
N TYR A 74 -18.71 -12.60 -3.63
CA TYR A 74 -17.74 -11.90 -4.45
C TYR A 74 -17.51 -10.45 -4.01
N THR A 75 -18.59 -9.68 -3.80
CA THR A 75 -18.48 -8.27 -3.40
C THR A 75 -17.81 -8.13 -2.03
N ARG A 76 -18.07 -9.03 -1.08
CA ARG A 76 -17.40 -9.05 0.22
C ARG A 76 -15.91 -9.35 0.07
N ALA A 77 -15.57 -10.39 -0.68
CA ALA A 77 -14.17 -10.76 -0.95
C ALA A 77 -13.39 -9.62 -1.64
N TYR A 78 -14.03 -8.93 -2.59
CA TYR A 78 -13.44 -7.74 -3.22
C TYR A 78 -13.20 -6.62 -2.22
N ALA A 79 -14.18 -6.28 -1.38
CA ALA A 79 -14.04 -5.20 -0.40
C ALA A 79 -12.93 -5.51 0.63
N GLU A 80 -12.78 -6.77 1.03
CA GLU A 80 -11.71 -7.23 1.91
C GLU A 80 -10.34 -7.13 1.23
N TYR A 81 -10.21 -7.64 0.00
CA TYR A 81 -8.97 -7.55 -0.76
C TYR A 81 -8.55 -6.10 -1.01
N ALA A 82 -9.49 -5.23 -1.40
CA ALA A 82 -9.24 -3.80 -1.56
C ALA A 82 -8.79 -3.15 -0.25
N GLY A 83 -9.39 -3.55 0.89
CA GLY A 83 -9.00 -3.08 2.22
C GLY A 83 -7.58 -3.46 2.62
N LEU A 84 -7.16 -4.70 2.36
CA LEU A 84 -5.78 -5.13 2.60
C LEU A 84 -4.80 -4.35 1.72
N ARG A 85 -5.09 -4.20 0.43
CA ARG A 85 -4.26 -3.44 -0.51
C ARG A 85 -4.17 -1.96 -0.14
N ALA A 86 -5.27 -1.34 0.33
CA ALA A 86 -5.26 0.04 0.79
C ALA A 86 -4.43 0.20 2.06
N THR A 87 -4.58 -0.71 3.02
CA THR A 87 -3.78 -0.70 4.26
C THR A 87 -2.30 -0.87 3.96
N GLN A 88 -1.94 -1.83 3.10
CA GLN A 88 -0.58 -2.01 2.61
C GLN A 88 -0.03 -0.70 2.02
N MET A 89 -0.77 -0.06 1.12
CA MET A 89 -0.29 1.15 0.44
C MET A 89 -0.19 2.35 1.38
N ALA A 90 -1.07 2.48 2.37
CA ALA A 90 -0.98 3.50 3.41
C ALA A 90 0.29 3.35 4.27
N TYR A 91 0.73 2.11 4.54
CA TYR A 91 2.00 1.87 5.21
C TYR A 91 3.21 2.19 4.31
N VAL A 92 3.13 1.90 3.01
CA VAL A 92 4.17 2.32 2.04
C VAL A 92 4.27 3.84 1.98
N ASP A 93 3.14 4.55 1.91
CA ASP A 93 3.07 6.01 1.97
C ASP A 93 3.65 6.55 3.27
N SER A 94 3.29 5.96 4.41
CA SER A 94 3.85 6.33 5.72
C SER A 94 5.36 6.13 5.79
N ALA A 95 5.89 5.05 5.20
CA ALA A 95 7.32 4.79 5.17
C ALA A 95 8.11 5.81 4.33
N ILE A 96 7.50 6.36 3.28
CA ILE A 96 8.17 7.19 2.27
C ILE A 96 7.94 8.69 2.48
N ASN A 97 6.72 9.07 2.87
CA ASN A 97 6.26 10.46 2.95
C ASN A 97 6.14 10.98 4.38
N HIS A 98 5.77 10.14 5.37
CA HIS A 98 5.40 10.61 6.71
C HIS A 98 6.40 10.26 7.82
N ALA A 99 7.33 9.33 7.57
CA ALA A 99 8.31 8.91 8.56
C ALA A 99 9.27 10.05 8.93
N ARG A 100 9.31 10.42 10.21
CA ARG A 100 10.19 11.48 10.75
C ARG A 100 11.61 10.99 11.03
N ALA A 101 11.78 9.69 11.16
CA ALA A 101 13.06 9.03 11.43
C ALA A 101 13.18 7.72 10.65
N ARG A 102 14.43 7.28 10.42
CA ARG A 102 14.72 6.01 9.72
C ARG A 102 14.08 4.79 10.39
N GLY A 103 14.03 4.78 11.73
CA GLY A 103 13.40 3.69 12.50
C GLY A 103 11.90 3.56 12.23
N ASP A 104 11.19 4.69 12.11
CA ASP A 104 9.75 4.72 11.78
C ASP A 104 9.50 4.23 10.35
N SER A 105 10.32 4.70 9.40
CA SER A 105 10.24 4.26 8.00
C SER A 105 10.40 2.74 7.90
N ALA A 106 11.40 2.16 8.58
CA ALA A 106 11.61 0.72 8.62
C ALA A 106 10.45 -0.04 9.29
N ARG A 107 9.83 0.53 10.33
CA ARG A 107 8.64 -0.06 10.97
C ARG A 107 7.46 -0.10 10.01
N TYR A 108 7.15 1.01 9.35
CA TYR A 108 6.06 1.07 8.38
C TYR A 108 6.30 0.16 7.18
N ALA A 109 7.55 0.08 6.68
CA ALA A 109 7.90 -0.85 5.60
C ALA A 109 7.65 -2.32 5.99
N ARG A 110 7.95 -2.72 7.23
CA ARG A 110 7.61 -4.06 7.73
C ARG A 110 6.11 -4.29 7.83
N SER A 111 5.36 -3.31 8.33
CA SER A 111 3.89 -3.38 8.38
C SER A 111 3.29 -3.51 6.98
N ALA A 112 3.80 -2.80 5.97
CA ALA A 112 3.34 -2.93 4.59
C ALA A 112 3.46 -4.37 4.06
N VAL A 113 4.52 -5.09 4.41
CA VAL A 113 4.70 -6.50 4.02
C VAL A 113 3.66 -7.40 4.69
N GLN A 114 3.30 -7.14 5.95
CA GLN A 114 2.31 -7.93 6.69
C GLN A 114 0.89 -7.81 6.12
N TYR A 115 0.55 -6.66 5.55
CA TYR A 115 -0.77 -6.42 4.93
C TYR A 115 -0.80 -6.72 3.43
N ALA A 116 0.30 -7.17 2.85
CA ALA A 116 0.34 -7.58 1.45
C ALA A 116 -0.52 -8.86 1.28
N PRO A 117 -1.58 -8.85 0.45
CA PRO A 117 -2.30 -10.07 0.15
C PRO A 117 -1.36 -11.10 -0.47
N SER A 118 -1.47 -12.36 -0.03
CA SER A 118 -0.75 -13.45 -0.66
C SER A 118 -1.15 -13.57 -2.13
N PRO A 119 -0.22 -13.94 -3.04
CA PRO A 119 -0.57 -14.24 -4.43
C PRO A 119 -1.65 -15.33 -4.46
N PRO A 120 -2.80 -15.08 -5.11
CA PRO A 120 -3.89 -16.05 -5.14
C PRO A 120 -3.59 -17.18 -6.11
N GLU A 121 -4.16 -18.35 -5.86
CA GLU A 121 -4.10 -19.49 -6.76
C GLU A 121 -5.04 -19.30 -7.96
N SER A 122 -4.57 -19.61 -9.17
CA SER A 122 -5.36 -19.48 -10.40
C SER A 122 -6.68 -20.27 -10.33
N GLY A 123 -7.76 -19.69 -10.84
CA GLY A 123 -9.07 -20.34 -10.86
C GLY A 123 -9.88 -20.21 -9.55
N THR A 124 -9.32 -19.57 -8.51
CA THR A 124 -10.01 -19.30 -7.25
C THR A 124 -10.81 -18.00 -7.28
N LEU A 125 -11.70 -17.81 -6.30
CA LEU A 125 -12.42 -16.55 -6.09
C LEU A 125 -11.44 -15.40 -5.84
N GLU A 126 -10.41 -15.66 -5.05
CA GLU A 126 -9.36 -14.73 -4.67
C GLU A 126 -8.59 -14.24 -5.91
N ALA A 127 -8.29 -15.13 -6.86
CA ALA A 127 -7.64 -14.75 -8.12
C ALA A 127 -8.55 -13.87 -8.98
N ASN A 128 -9.85 -14.18 -9.04
CA ASN A 128 -10.81 -13.37 -9.78
C ASN A 128 -10.94 -11.96 -9.17
N VAL A 129 -11.02 -11.88 -7.85
CA VAL A 129 -11.05 -10.61 -7.10
C VAL A 129 -9.77 -9.81 -7.31
N ALA A 130 -8.60 -10.44 -7.17
CA ALA A 130 -7.32 -9.78 -7.39
C ALA A 130 -7.18 -9.25 -8.82
N GLY A 131 -7.63 -10.04 -9.81
CA GLY A 131 -7.66 -9.64 -11.21
C GLY A 131 -8.60 -8.47 -11.47
N ALA A 132 -9.79 -8.46 -10.85
CA ALA A 132 -10.72 -7.34 -10.95
C ALA A 132 -10.14 -6.07 -10.31
N PHE A 133 -9.59 -6.17 -9.10
CA PHE A 133 -8.94 -5.03 -8.44
C PHE A 133 -7.80 -4.46 -9.29
N ALA A 134 -6.97 -5.32 -9.90
CA ALA A 134 -5.88 -4.87 -10.78
C ALA A 134 -6.39 -4.12 -12.02
N ARG A 135 -7.50 -4.57 -12.62
CA ARG A 135 -8.15 -3.86 -13.74
C ARG A 135 -8.69 -2.51 -13.29
N ASP A 136 -9.42 -2.46 -12.18
CA ASP A 136 -10.01 -1.22 -11.67
C ASP A 136 -8.92 -0.20 -11.30
N LEU A 137 -7.84 -0.67 -10.68
CA LEU A 137 -6.66 0.15 -10.41
C LEU A 137 -6.04 0.71 -11.70
N ALA A 138 -5.90 -0.10 -12.75
CA ALA A 138 -5.39 0.36 -14.04
C ALA A 138 -6.31 1.39 -14.71
N ILE A 139 -7.63 1.19 -14.63
CA ILE A 139 -8.63 2.14 -15.14
C ILE A 139 -8.50 3.48 -14.40
N VAL A 140 -8.48 3.47 -13.06
CA VAL A 140 -8.37 4.71 -12.28
C VAL A 140 -7.01 5.39 -12.49
N ARG A 141 -5.92 4.64 -12.69
CA ARG A 141 -4.61 5.21 -13.04
C ARG A 141 -4.62 5.90 -14.41
N ALA A 142 -5.42 5.42 -15.36
CA ALA A 142 -5.53 5.98 -16.70
C ALA A 142 -6.52 7.16 -16.79
N ASP A 143 -7.47 7.25 -15.85
CA ASP A 143 -8.46 8.32 -15.82
C ASP A 143 -7.85 9.66 -15.38
N THR A 144 -7.51 10.52 -16.33
CA THR A 144 -6.95 11.87 -16.06
C THR A 144 -7.89 12.78 -15.29
N THR A 145 -9.19 12.45 -15.24
CA THR A 145 -10.18 13.19 -14.48
C THR A 145 -10.35 12.67 -13.06
N HIS A 146 -9.75 11.56 -12.67
CA HIS A 146 -9.84 11.11 -11.28
C HIS A 146 -9.13 12.12 -10.34
N PRO A 147 -9.72 12.56 -9.21
CA PRO A 147 -9.16 13.61 -8.35
C PRO A 147 -7.69 13.36 -7.95
N CYS A 148 -7.32 12.09 -7.80
CA CYS A 148 -5.97 11.71 -7.38
C CYS A 148 -4.92 11.73 -8.47
N ASN A 149 -5.33 11.96 -9.71
CA ASN A 149 -4.42 12.13 -10.84
C ASN A 149 -4.21 13.61 -11.20
N ARG A 150 -5.02 14.53 -10.64
CA ARG A 150 -4.97 15.96 -10.94
C ARG A 150 -4.06 16.76 -10.00
N GLY A 151 -3.66 16.18 -8.87
CA GLY A 151 -2.90 16.88 -7.84
C GLY A 151 -3.76 17.77 -6.93
N ASP A 152 -5.09 17.63 -6.98
CA ASP A 152 -6.07 18.43 -6.22
C ASP A 152 -6.17 18.01 -4.73
N ARG A 153 -5.05 17.69 -4.07
CA ARG A 153 -5.00 17.26 -2.67
C ARG A 153 -4.33 18.28 -1.76
#